data_AF-Q9I1T9-F1
#
_entry.id   AF-Q9I1T9-F1
#
_cell.length_a   1.000
_cell.length_b   1.000
_cell.length_c   1.000
_cell.angle_alpha   90.00
_cell.angle_beta   90.00
_cell.angle_gamma   90.00
#
_symmetry.space_group_name_H-M   'P 1'
#
loop_
_entity.id
_entity.type
_entity.pdbx_description
1 polymer ?
#
loop_
_entity_poly.entity_id
_entity_poly.type
_entity_poly.pdbx_seq_one_letter_code
_entity_poly.pdbx_strand_id
1 'polypeptide(L)'
;MRNLETATLKLGIFHPHDSLSQALIAAALQRQIEVSALQADLNSLQARPGLRCKPASLASSIEVSQAAAGLDLLFAPLSDYAAEALPPICAALIDGALRAEVPRLFLLGHWQWLVAPRDAGEEQLGAGLERSLTVSGLDWTLVEVPSLPAGLRIDDFSRAGDVAEVEAARVFACAEALLDEVRLGLHKRQCLRLAP
;
A
#
# COMPACT_ATOMS: atom_id res chain seq x y z
N MET A 1 8.05 26.09 20.42
CA MET A 1 8.47 26.43 19.04
C MET A 1 7.71 25.51 18.09
N ARG A 2 7.02 26.04 17.08
CA ARG A 2 6.52 25.23 15.95
C ARG A 2 7.63 25.27 14.90
N ASN A 3 8.20 24.12 14.55
CA ASN A 3 9.14 24.08 13.44
C ASN A 3 8.36 24.33 12.14
N LEU A 4 8.90 25.22 11.30
CA LEU A 4 8.40 25.48 9.95
C LEU A 4 8.76 24.38 8.96
N GLU A 5 9.62 23.44 9.37
CA GLU A 5 9.88 22.22 8.64
C GLU A 5 8.55 21.45 8.56
N THR A 6 8.03 21.30 7.35
CA THR A 6 6.85 20.47 7.08
C THR A 6 7.11 19.13 7.75
N ALA A 7 6.22 18.69 8.64
CA ALA A 7 6.27 17.32 9.15
C ALA A 7 6.33 16.41 7.94
N THR A 8 7.49 15.79 7.71
CA THR A 8 7.72 14.94 6.54
C THR A 8 6.90 13.69 6.77
N LEU A 9 5.84 13.56 5.98
CA LEU A 9 5.04 12.35 5.95
C LEU A 9 5.94 11.13 5.70
N LYS A 10 5.84 10.12 6.55
CA LYS A 10 6.61 8.87 6.48
C LYS A 10 5.69 7.74 6.06
N LEU A 11 5.87 7.23 4.85
CA LEU A 11 5.10 6.09 4.35
C LEU A 11 5.95 4.83 4.27
N GLY A 12 5.32 3.70 4.55
CA GLY A 12 5.87 2.36 4.31
C GLY A 12 5.11 1.64 3.20
N ILE A 13 5.82 0.89 2.38
CA ILE A 13 5.21 0.03 1.34
C ILE A 13 5.75 -1.38 1.53
N PHE A 14 4.86 -2.33 1.86
CA PHE A 14 5.21 -3.74 1.96
C PHE A 14 5.45 -4.36 0.58
N HIS A 15 6.45 -5.24 0.47
CA HIS A 15 6.74 -6.03 -0.72
C HIS A 15 6.63 -5.26 -2.05
N PRO A 16 7.34 -4.13 -2.22
CA PRO A 16 7.08 -3.19 -3.30
C PRO A 16 7.66 -3.68 -4.64
N HIS A 17 7.21 -4.82 -5.15
CA HIS A 17 7.70 -5.43 -6.39
C HIS A 17 6.75 -5.22 -7.57
N ASP A 18 5.47 -4.98 -7.30
CA ASP A 18 4.49 -4.67 -8.34
C ASP A 18 4.67 -3.24 -8.88
N SER A 19 4.19 -3.03 -10.10
CA SER A 19 4.33 -1.75 -10.81
C SER A 19 3.69 -0.57 -10.07
N LEU A 20 2.57 -0.79 -9.35
CA LEU A 20 1.92 0.29 -8.60
C LEU A 20 2.76 0.71 -7.40
N SER A 21 3.35 -0.24 -6.68
CA SER A 21 4.30 0.06 -5.61
C SER A 21 5.54 0.78 -6.13
N GLN A 22 6.08 0.36 -7.27
CA GLN A 22 7.22 1.04 -7.90
C GLN A 22 6.87 2.48 -8.29
N ALA A 23 5.66 2.72 -8.81
CA ALA A 23 5.16 4.05 -9.11
C ALA A 23 4.91 4.90 -7.84
N LEU A 24 4.37 4.30 -6.77
CA LEU A 24 4.20 4.96 -5.48
C LEU A 24 5.53 5.42 -4.90
N ILE A 25 6.59 4.61 -5.00
CA ILE A 25 7.94 5.01 -4.60
C ILE A 25 8.42 6.20 -5.46
N ALA A 26 8.29 6.10 -6.79
CA ALA A 26 8.70 7.16 -7.69
C ALA A 26 7.98 8.49 -7.39
N ALA A 27 6.66 8.46 -7.25
CA ALA A 27 5.83 9.62 -6.96
C ALA A 27 6.12 10.20 -5.56
N ALA A 28 6.35 9.35 -4.56
CA ALA A 28 6.72 9.79 -3.22
C ALA A 28 8.07 10.53 -3.21
N LEU A 29 9.08 9.98 -3.90
CA LEU A 29 10.39 10.61 -4.05
C LEU A 29 10.31 11.96 -4.79
N GLN A 30 9.50 12.05 -5.85
CA GLN A 30 9.27 13.31 -6.57
C GLN A 30 8.59 14.37 -5.68
N ARG A 31 7.70 13.95 -4.78
CA ARG A 31 7.01 14.83 -3.82
C ARG A 31 7.78 15.07 -2.52
N GLN A 32 9.05 14.60 -2.43
CA GLN A 32 9.90 14.70 -1.24
C GLN A 32 9.26 14.08 0.02
N ILE A 33 8.45 13.04 -0.17
CA ILE A 33 7.85 12.27 0.91
C ILE A 33 8.86 11.20 1.36
N GLU A 34 8.98 11.00 2.67
CA GLU A 34 9.87 9.97 3.20
C GLU A 34 9.25 8.59 2.98
N VAL A 35 9.83 7.79 2.08
CA VAL A 35 9.35 6.46 1.73
C VAL A 35 10.28 5.36 2.23
N SER A 36 9.70 4.34 2.85
CA SER A 36 10.39 3.12 3.27
C SER A 36 9.85 1.90 2.52
N ALA A 37 10.70 1.20 1.78
CA ALA A 37 10.42 -0.13 1.28
C ALA A 37 10.53 -1.15 2.42
N LEU A 38 9.45 -1.90 2.66
CA LEU A 38 9.35 -2.89 3.74
C LEU A 38 9.42 -4.29 3.10
N GLN A 39 10.57 -4.95 3.21
CA GLN A 39 10.84 -6.19 2.47
C GLN A 39 11.69 -7.17 3.30
N ALA A 40 11.41 -8.46 3.20
CA ALA A 40 12.13 -9.48 3.97
C ALA A 40 13.59 -9.62 3.49
N ASP A 41 13.76 -9.84 2.18
CA ASP A 41 15.08 -9.88 1.55
C ASP A 41 15.44 -8.51 0.98
N LEU A 42 16.26 -7.75 1.70
CA LEU A 42 16.70 -6.42 1.26
C LEU A 42 17.57 -6.48 0.00
N ASN A 43 18.15 -7.63 -0.36
CA ASN A 43 18.91 -7.79 -1.59
C ASN A 43 18.02 -7.87 -2.83
N SER A 44 16.71 -8.11 -2.66
CA SER A 44 15.75 -8.07 -3.77
C SER A 44 15.44 -6.63 -4.24
N LEU A 45 15.84 -5.63 -3.45
CA LEU A 45 15.63 -4.22 -3.74
C LEU A 45 16.87 -3.59 -4.35
N GLN A 46 16.67 -2.79 -5.40
CA GLN A 46 17.74 -1.96 -5.93
C GLN A 46 17.92 -0.73 -5.04
N ALA A 47 19.15 -0.49 -4.56
CA ALA A 47 19.47 0.70 -3.77
C ALA A 47 19.18 1.99 -4.57
N ARG A 48 18.53 2.97 -3.92
CA ARG A 48 18.18 4.27 -4.51
C ARG A 48 18.35 5.41 -3.53
N PRO A 49 18.88 6.57 -3.96
CA PRO A 49 18.89 7.78 -3.13
C PRO A 49 17.47 8.17 -2.69
N GLY A 50 17.31 8.52 -1.42
CA GLY A 50 16.02 8.93 -0.83
C GLY A 50 15.10 7.77 -0.44
N LEU A 51 15.30 6.56 -0.96
CA LEU A 51 14.54 5.38 -0.56
C LEU A 51 15.17 4.74 0.68
N ARG A 52 14.41 4.66 1.78
CA ARG A 52 14.78 3.85 2.93
C ARG A 52 14.33 2.40 2.73
N CYS A 53 15.00 1.46 3.38
CA CYS A 53 14.60 0.06 3.40
C CYS A 53 14.57 -0.45 4.84
N LYS A 54 13.56 -1.24 5.19
CA LYS A 54 13.46 -1.93 6.48
C LYS A 54 13.15 -3.41 6.24
N PRO A 55 13.77 -4.34 7.00
CA PRO A 55 13.37 -5.74 6.98
C PRO A 55 11.91 -5.85 7.43
N ALA A 56 11.08 -6.55 6.67
CA ALA A 56 9.67 -6.68 6.98
C ALA A 56 9.06 -7.95 6.40
N SER A 57 8.07 -8.49 7.09
CA SER A 57 7.31 -9.65 6.66
C SER A 57 5.88 -9.52 7.14
N LEU A 58 4.94 -10.09 6.37
CA LEU A 58 3.52 -10.15 6.68
C LEU A 58 3.13 -11.41 7.47
N ALA A 59 4.12 -12.20 7.93
CA ALA A 59 3.89 -13.47 8.61
C ALA A 59 3.30 -13.32 10.02
N SER A 60 3.54 -12.18 10.69
CA SER A 60 2.99 -11.93 12.03
C SER A 60 2.79 -10.44 12.31
N SER A 61 1.87 -10.12 13.23
CA SER A 61 1.64 -8.75 13.68
C SER A 61 2.85 -8.12 14.38
N ILE A 62 3.71 -8.93 15.00
CA ILE A 62 4.95 -8.46 15.63
C ILE A 62 5.90 -7.94 14.56
N GLU A 63 6.16 -8.72 13.49
CA GLU A 63 7.05 -8.31 12.40
C GLU A 63 6.52 -7.08 11.65
N VAL A 64 5.20 -7.05 11.38
CA VAL A 64 4.54 -5.87 10.81
C VAL A 64 4.77 -4.66 11.71
N SER A 65 4.55 -4.77 13.02
CA SER A 65 4.71 -3.63 13.95
C SER A 65 6.13 -3.09 14.01
N GLN A 66 7.14 -3.98 13.97
CA GLN A 66 8.55 -3.58 13.98
C GLN A 66 8.93 -2.83 12.70
N ALA A 67 8.45 -3.30 11.55
CA ALA A 67 8.66 -2.61 10.27
C ALA A 67 7.93 -1.26 10.23
N ALA A 68 6.70 -1.22 10.75
CA ALA A 68 5.81 -0.07 10.75
C ALA A 68 6.23 1.05 11.73
N ALA A 69 7.03 0.73 12.75
CA ALA A 69 7.42 1.68 13.79
C ALA A 69 7.99 3.00 13.21
N GLY A 70 7.39 4.10 13.66
CA GLY A 70 7.77 5.46 13.26
C GLY A 70 7.31 5.91 11.87
N LEU A 71 6.38 5.18 11.24
CA LEU A 71 5.71 5.59 10.01
C LEU A 71 4.33 6.18 10.31
N ASP A 72 3.83 7.04 9.43
CA ASP A 72 2.52 7.67 9.54
C ASP A 72 1.43 6.89 8.80
N LEU A 73 1.81 6.10 7.78
CA LEU A 73 0.91 5.24 7.03
C LEU A 73 1.60 4.06 6.39
N LEU A 74 0.82 3.05 6.04
CA LEU A 74 1.27 1.85 5.33
C LEU A 74 0.45 1.62 4.06
N PHE A 75 1.14 1.27 2.99
CA PHE A 75 0.56 0.59 1.82
C PHE A 75 0.92 -0.90 1.90
N ALA A 76 -0.09 -1.74 1.75
CA ALA A 76 0.06 -3.19 1.64
C ALA A 76 -0.49 -3.63 0.27
N PRO A 77 0.39 -3.89 -0.72
CA PRO A 77 0.05 -4.58 -1.96
C PRO A 77 -0.27 -6.04 -1.65
N LEU A 78 -1.50 -6.42 -1.97
CA LEU A 78 -2.10 -7.72 -1.68
C LEU A 78 -2.70 -8.36 -2.94
N SER A 79 -2.52 -7.76 -4.13
CA SER A 79 -3.08 -8.26 -5.40
C SER A 79 -2.59 -9.66 -5.78
N ASP A 80 -1.38 -10.03 -5.37
CA ASP A 80 -0.78 -11.34 -5.67
C ASP A 80 -1.25 -12.47 -4.72
N TYR A 81 -2.07 -12.15 -3.71
CA TYR A 81 -2.58 -13.13 -2.76
C TYR A 81 -3.98 -13.60 -3.14
N ALA A 82 -4.19 -14.92 -3.08
CA ALA A 82 -5.52 -15.51 -3.19
C ALA A 82 -6.42 -15.07 -2.02
N ALA A 83 -7.73 -15.00 -2.25
CA ALA A 83 -8.70 -14.50 -1.27
C ALA A 83 -8.64 -15.26 0.07
N GLU A 84 -8.36 -16.57 0.03
CA GLU A 84 -8.28 -17.44 1.22
C GLU A 84 -7.02 -17.18 2.06
N ALA A 85 -5.97 -16.59 1.47
CA ALA A 85 -4.73 -16.24 2.16
C ALA A 85 -4.80 -14.87 2.83
N LEU A 86 -5.74 -14.01 2.43
CA LEU A 86 -5.85 -12.63 2.90
C LEU A 86 -6.23 -12.48 4.39
N PRO A 87 -7.12 -13.29 5.01
CA PRO A 87 -7.51 -13.06 6.40
C PRO A 87 -6.37 -13.03 7.42
N PRO A 88 -5.44 -14.02 7.47
CA PRO A 88 -4.32 -13.96 8.41
C PRO A 88 -3.37 -12.79 8.11
N ILE A 89 -3.17 -12.46 6.83
CA ILE A 89 -2.32 -11.34 6.41
C ILE A 89 -2.93 -10.00 6.83
N CYS A 90 -4.22 -9.80 6.58
CA CYS A 90 -4.95 -8.60 6.98
C CYS A 90 -5.00 -8.48 8.51
N ALA A 91 -5.19 -9.57 9.24
CA ALA A 91 -5.11 -9.57 10.69
C ALA A 91 -3.72 -9.13 11.19
N ALA A 92 -2.64 -9.68 10.62
CA ALA A 92 -1.27 -9.27 10.95
C ALA A 92 -1.02 -7.79 10.64
N LEU A 93 -1.52 -7.29 9.51
CA LEU A 93 -1.44 -5.88 9.11
C LEU A 93 -2.18 -4.96 10.08
N ILE A 94 -3.44 -5.29 10.41
CA ILE A 94 -4.28 -4.50 11.31
C ILE A 94 -3.68 -4.45 12.72
N ASP A 95 -3.38 -5.61 13.30
CA ASP A 95 -2.81 -5.69 14.66
C ASP A 95 -1.42 -5.07 14.73
N GLY A 96 -0.61 -5.26 13.68
CA GLY A 96 0.73 -4.69 13.58
C GLY A 96 0.70 -3.16 13.45
N ALA A 97 -0.21 -2.62 12.62
CA ALA A 97 -0.42 -1.18 12.49
C ALA A 97 -0.91 -0.56 13.81
N LEU A 98 -1.89 -1.20 14.48
CA LEU A 98 -2.35 -0.75 15.80
C LEU A 98 -1.24 -0.74 16.83
N ARG A 99 -0.44 -1.81 16.90
CA ARG A 99 0.69 -1.92 17.84
C ARG A 99 1.78 -0.89 17.58
N ALA A 100 2.02 -0.54 16.32
CA ALA A 100 2.98 0.48 15.92
C ALA A 100 2.40 1.90 15.93
N GLU A 101 1.14 2.05 16.35
CA GLU A 101 0.41 3.32 16.38
C GLU A 101 0.35 4.01 15.01
N VAL A 102 0.30 3.22 13.94
CA VAL A 102 0.15 3.74 12.57
C VAL A 102 -1.34 3.95 12.28
N PRO A 103 -1.81 5.20 12.16
CA PRO A 103 -3.24 5.49 12.10
C PRO A 103 -3.88 5.12 10.76
N ARG A 104 -3.09 5.08 9.67
CA ARG A 104 -3.58 5.02 8.30
C ARG A 104 -3.05 3.78 7.56
N LEU A 105 -3.96 2.99 7.00
CA LEU A 105 -3.64 1.72 6.32
C LEU A 105 -4.34 1.63 4.96
N PHE A 106 -3.57 1.46 3.89
CA PHE A 106 -4.09 1.21 2.55
C PHE A 106 -3.85 -0.25 2.16
N LEU A 107 -4.92 -0.96 1.84
CA LEU A 107 -4.87 -2.36 1.38
C LEU A 107 -5.16 -2.38 -0.12
N LEU A 108 -4.13 -2.57 -0.93
CA LEU A 108 -4.22 -2.54 -2.39
C LEU A 108 -4.41 -3.98 -2.88
N GLY A 109 -5.53 -4.30 -3.52
CA GLY A 109 -5.79 -5.68 -3.91
C GLY A 109 -6.95 -5.82 -4.87
N HIS A 110 -7.34 -7.06 -5.13
CA HIS A 110 -8.56 -7.40 -5.85
C HIS A 110 -9.65 -7.74 -4.82
N TRP A 111 -10.54 -6.78 -4.59
CA TRP A 111 -11.62 -6.79 -3.59
C TRP A 111 -12.99 -7.07 -4.21
N GLN A 112 -13.06 -7.40 -5.50
CA GLN A 112 -14.33 -7.70 -6.17
C GLN A 112 -15.16 -8.77 -5.44
N TRP A 113 -14.52 -9.77 -4.84
CA TRP A 113 -15.17 -10.83 -4.06
C TRP A 113 -15.80 -10.32 -2.75
N LEU A 114 -15.38 -9.17 -2.21
CA LEU A 114 -16.06 -8.51 -1.08
C LEU A 114 -17.39 -7.88 -1.51
N VAL A 115 -17.45 -7.35 -2.72
CA VAL A 115 -18.61 -6.62 -3.25
C VAL A 115 -19.63 -7.57 -3.86
N ALA A 116 -19.15 -8.61 -4.55
CA ALA A 116 -19.95 -9.60 -5.24
C ALA A 116 -19.37 -11.01 -4.96
N PRO A 117 -19.60 -11.57 -3.76
CA PRO A 117 -19.11 -12.90 -3.42
C PRO A 117 -19.76 -13.96 -4.32
N ARG A 118 -18.97 -14.95 -4.72
CA ARG A 118 -19.36 -16.04 -5.62
C ARG A 118 -20.00 -17.20 -4.89
N ASP A 119 -19.66 -17.39 -3.62
CA ASP A 119 -20.16 -18.46 -2.77
C ASP A 119 -20.17 -18.05 -1.27
N ALA A 120 -20.72 -18.93 -0.43
CA ALA A 120 -20.81 -18.73 1.01
C ALA A 120 -19.43 -18.65 1.71
N GLY A 121 -18.38 -19.19 1.09
CA GLY A 121 -17.01 -19.08 1.60
C GLY A 121 -16.50 -17.65 1.47
N GLU A 122 -16.62 -17.05 0.29
CA GLU A 122 -16.27 -15.64 0.06
C GLU A 122 -17.11 -14.68 0.91
N GLU A 123 -18.42 -14.94 1.07
CA GLU A 123 -19.27 -14.18 1.99
C GLU A 123 -18.73 -14.20 3.42
N GLN A 124 -18.34 -15.38 3.92
CA GLN A 124 -17.80 -15.53 5.27
C GLN A 124 -16.44 -14.85 5.43
N LEU A 125 -15.57 -14.95 4.42
CA LEU A 125 -14.27 -14.27 4.40
C LEU A 125 -14.48 -12.75 4.44
N GLY A 126 -15.41 -12.23 3.64
CA GLY A 126 -15.68 -10.80 3.53
C GLY A 126 -16.24 -10.24 4.82
N ALA A 127 -17.23 -10.92 5.40
CA ALA A 127 -17.77 -10.55 6.71
C ALA A 127 -16.70 -10.60 7.81
N GLY A 128 -15.74 -11.53 7.73
CA GLY A 128 -14.60 -11.60 8.64
C GLY A 128 -13.69 -10.36 8.55
N LEU A 129 -13.28 -10.00 7.33
CA LEU A 129 -12.42 -8.85 7.08
C LEU A 129 -13.11 -7.53 7.47
N GLU A 130 -14.37 -7.34 7.07
CA GLU A 130 -15.16 -6.15 7.41
C GLU A 130 -15.26 -5.96 8.93
N ARG A 131 -15.53 -7.05 9.68
CA ARG A 131 -15.55 -7.00 11.15
C ARG A 131 -14.19 -6.59 11.72
N SER A 132 -13.11 -7.23 11.29
CA SER A 132 -11.75 -6.90 11.78
C SER A 132 -11.40 -5.43 11.53
N LEU A 133 -11.66 -4.94 10.32
CA LEU A 133 -11.42 -3.55 9.94
C LEU A 133 -12.29 -2.57 10.76
N THR A 134 -13.57 -2.89 10.97
CA THR A 134 -14.49 -2.05 11.75
C THR A 134 -14.08 -1.97 13.22
N VAL A 135 -13.77 -3.12 13.83
CA VAL A 135 -13.39 -3.20 15.26
C VAL A 135 -12.03 -2.57 15.52
N SER A 136 -11.11 -2.59 14.55
CA SER A 136 -9.77 -2.01 14.71
C SER A 136 -9.77 -0.51 15.01
N GLY A 137 -10.78 0.23 14.54
CA GLY A 137 -10.80 1.69 14.63
C GLY A 137 -9.79 2.42 13.72
N LEU A 138 -8.93 1.71 12.98
CA LEU A 138 -7.97 2.30 12.05
C LEU A 138 -8.65 3.13 10.96
N ASP A 139 -7.95 4.13 10.43
CA ASP A 139 -8.33 4.79 9.19
C ASP A 139 -7.83 3.95 8.01
N TRP A 140 -8.57 2.91 7.67
CA TRP A 140 -8.21 2.03 6.55
C TRP A 140 -8.84 2.49 5.22
N THR A 141 -8.26 2.10 4.10
CA THR A 141 -8.85 2.26 2.76
C THR A 141 -8.56 1.00 1.96
N LEU A 142 -9.61 0.32 1.51
CA LEU A 142 -9.48 -0.80 0.56
C LEU A 142 -9.43 -0.20 -0.84
N VAL A 143 -8.41 -0.56 -1.61
CA VAL A 143 -8.21 -0.06 -2.97
C VAL A 143 -8.29 -1.24 -3.94
N GLU A 144 -9.35 -1.27 -4.76
CA GLU A 144 -9.45 -2.15 -5.90
C GLU A 144 -8.46 -1.68 -6.97
N VAL A 145 -7.41 -2.47 -7.15
CA VAL A 145 -6.35 -2.21 -8.11
C VAL A 145 -6.80 -2.68 -9.49
N PRO A 146 -6.83 -1.81 -10.52
CA PRO A 146 -7.15 -2.23 -11.88
C PRO A 146 -6.06 -3.16 -12.42
N SER A 147 -6.32 -3.82 -13.54
CA SER A 147 -5.26 -4.56 -14.24
C SER A 147 -4.18 -3.60 -14.73
N LEU A 148 -3.03 -3.60 -14.05
CA LEU A 148 -1.87 -2.78 -14.37
C LEU A 148 -0.81 -3.64 -15.06
N PRO A 149 0.00 -3.07 -15.96
CA PRO A 149 1.15 -3.76 -16.55
C PRO A 149 2.09 -4.23 -15.44
N ALA A 150 2.62 -5.44 -15.56
CA ALA A 150 3.63 -5.96 -14.63
C ALA A 150 5.05 -5.54 -15.06
N GLY A 151 5.98 -5.52 -14.10
CA GLY A 151 7.41 -5.39 -14.37
C GLY A 151 7.93 -3.96 -14.57
N LEU A 152 7.09 -2.93 -14.39
CA LEU A 152 7.56 -1.54 -14.37
C LEU A 152 8.39 -1.29 -13.11
N ARG A 153 9.46 -0.54 -13.25
CA ARG A 153 10.41 -0.18 -12.19
C ARG A 153 10.39 1.33 -11.97
N ILE A 154 10.88 1.78 -10.82
CA ILE A 154 10.98 3.21 -10.46
C ILE A 154 11.55 4.09 -11.61
N ASP A 155 12.54 3.60 -12.36
CA ASP A 155 13.18 4.35 -13.46
C ASP A 155 12.25 4.61 -14.64
N ASP A 156 11.26 3.75 -14.86
CA ASP A 156 10.31 3.87 -15.97
C ASP A 156 9.39 5.09 -15.78
N PHE A 157 9.25 5.57 -14.55
CA PHE A 157 8.45 6.76 -14.20
C PHE A 157 9.26 8.06 -14.18
N SER A 158 10.55 8.02 -14.55
CA SER A 158 11.42 9.20 -14.63
C SER A 158 11.63 9.70 -16.06
N ARG A 159 11.23 8.94 -17.09
CA ARG A 159 11.56 9.18 -18.50
C ARG A 159 10.31 9.50 -19.30
N ALA A 160 10.42 10.52 -20.16
CA ALA A 160 9.41 10.83 -21.17
C ALA A 160 9.89 10.43 -22.58
N GLY A 161 9.04 9.77 -23.38
CA GLY A 161 9.18 9.68 -24.84
C GLY A 161 8.63 8.46 -25.63
N ASP A 162 7.99 7.41 -25.09
CA ASP A 162 7.71 6.15 -25.84
C ASP A 162 6.34 5.49 -25.56
N VAL A 163 5.89 4.49 -26.34
CA VAL A 163 4.60 3.77 -26.10
C VAL A 163 4.55 3.08 -24.72
N ALA A 164 5.69 2.59 -24.22
CA ALA A 164 5.84 2.08 -22.86
C ALA A 164 5.52 3.16 -21.80
N GLU A 165 5.62 4.44 -22.17
CA GLU A 165 5.26 5.57 -21.32
C GLU A 165 3.75 5.71 -21.14
N VAL A 166 2.90 5.30 -22.09
CA VAL A 166 1.44 5.41 -21.89
C VAL A 166 0.98 4.53 -20.73
N GLU A 167 1.50 3.31 -20.68
CA GLU A 167 1.22 2.37 -19.60
C GLU A 167 1.87 2.82 -18.28
N ALA A 168 3.12 3.29 -18.33
CA ALA A 168 3.81 3.82 -17.15
C ALA A 168 3.12 5.08 -16.61
N ALA A 169 2.71 6.02 -17.47
CA ALA A 169 1.97 7.22 -17.10
C ALA A 169 0.62 6.88 -16.47
N ARG A 170 -0.07 5.83 -16.96
CA ARG A 170 -1.31 5.35 -16.36
C ARG A 170 -1.09 4.83 -14.94
N VAL A 171 -0.08 3.98 -14.75
CA VAL A 171 0.28 3.45 -13.41
C VAL A 171 0.73 4.60 -12.49
N PHE A 172 1.46 5.58 -13.04
CA PHE A 172 1.91 6.74 -12.30
C PHE A 172 0.74 7.62 -11.85
N ALA A 173 -0.25 7.86 -12.72
CA ALA A 173 -1.46 8.59 -12.37
C ALA A 173 -2.24 7.90 -11.22
N CYS A 174 -2.32 6.57 -11.23
CA CYS A 174 -2.88 5.81 -10.10
C CYS A 174 -2.10 6.05 -8.79
N ALA A 175 -0.77 6.02 -8.85
CA ALA A 175 0.07 6.29 -7.68
C ALA A 175 -0.08 7.72 -7.17
N GLU A 176 -0.15 8.72 -8.06
CA GLU A 176 -0.41 10.11 -7.71
C GLU A 176 -1.77 10.29 -7.04
N ALA A 177 -2.82 9.67 -7.57
CA ALA A 177 -4.15 9.69 -6.99
C ALA A 177 -4.19 9.09 -5.58
N LEU A 178 -3.43 8.01 -5.34
CA LEU A 178 -3.27 7.43 -4.00
C LEU A 178 -2.55 8.38 -3.04
N LEU A 179 -1.48 9.05 -3.49
CA LEU A 179 -0.79 10.05 -2.66
C LEU A 179 -1.63 11.30 -2.41
N ASP A 180 -2.51 11.68 -3.35
CA ASP A 180 -3.50 12.73 -3.11
C ASP A 180 -4.54 12.28 -2.09
N GLU A 181 -5.04 11.05 -2.17
CA GLU A 181 -5.95 10.47 -1.16
C GLU A 181 -5.29 10.40 0.22
N VAL A 182 -4.00 10.10 0.31
CA VAL A 182 -3.23 10.16 1.56
C VAL A 182 -3.30 11.56 2.19
N ARG A 183 -3.13 12.59 1.37
CA ARG A 183 -3.14 13.99 1.83
C ARG A 183 -4.55 14.49 2.17
N LEU A 184 -5.54 14.12 1.37
CA LEU A 184 -6.91 14.63 1.48
C LEU A 184 -7.75 13.81 2.48
N GLY A 185 -7.48 12.51 2.60
CA GLY A 185 -8.15 11.60 3.52
C GLY A 185 -9.67 11.47 3.29
N LEU A 186 -10.12 11.52 2.03
CA LEU A 186 -11.54 11.57 1.67
C LEU A 186 -12.25 10.23 1.85
N HIS A 187 -11.54 9.12 1.65
CA HIS A 187 -12.09 7.77 1.57
C HIS A 187 -11.63 6.92 2.76
N LYS A 188 -11.75 7.45 3.98
CA LYS A 188 -11.50 6.67 5.20
C LYS A 188 -12.60 5.63 5.40
N ARG A 189 -12.20 4.41 5.75
CA ARG A 189 -13.07 3.25 6.00
C ARG A 189 -14.00 2.94 4.83
N GLN A 190 -13.46 3.04 3.63
CA GLN A 190 -14.19 2.82 2.38
C GLN A 190 -13.40 1.89 1.45
N CYS A 191 -14.13 1.21 0.59
CA CYS A 191 -13.59 0.48 -0.55
C CYS A 191 -13.73 1.37 -1.79
N LEU A 192 -12.60 1.74 -2.39
CA LEU A 192 -12.54 2.54 -3.60
C LEU A 192 -12.00 1.71 -4.76
N ARG A 193 -12.32 2.13 -5.98
CA ARG A 193 -11.72 1.59 -7.20
C ARG A 193 -10.90 2.67 -7.86
N LEU A 194 -9.64 2.37 -8.17
CA LEU A 194 -8.85 3.26 -9.00
C LEU A 194 -9.38 3.18 -10.44
N ALA A 195 -9.75 4.33 -10.99
CA ALA A 195 -10.03 4.43 -12.42
C ALA A 195 -8.68 4.40 -13.16
N PRO A 196 -8.54 3.57 -14.20
CA PRO A 196 -7.38 3.60 -15.08
C PRO A 196 -7.31 4.89 -15.91
#